data_AF-A0A0F2QHE3-F1
#
_entry.id   AF-A0A0F2QHE3-F1
#
_cell.length_a   1.000
_cell.length_b   1.000
_cell.length_c   1.000
_cell.angle_alpha   90.00
_cell.angle_beta   90.00
_cell.angle_gamma   90.00
#
_symmetry.space_group_name_H-M   'P 1'
#
loop_
_entity.id
_entity.type
_entity.pdbx_description
1 polymer ?
#
loop_
_entity_poly.entity_id
_entity_poly.type
_entity_poly.pdbx_seq_one_letter_code
_entity_poly.pdbx_strand_id
1 'polypeptide(L)'
;MKHWKQVLAAFAMLTAGQGALAQEDGDVFTISEADDAAADREYEAAVRAGVAYLRANPKEVGDYIQTKDLDAITAALRDGALADYVARLDTGRFAKGAVYDVRLNPAVDVLADLGSTAQIARDDKAFRETLAGSAADLPEPFRDRALKIVRNTKLSTSQLLPALTEVYDEASASSGFYGEPETSAAAASVCTVERGTPRTITDGSTSCTPNANGLLAKWSFPMKPYLNCIRNQGRRGSCAAFALTANIEMRANMKRKQRYNLSEQFTYLRAEILTGYAKYREGLPLYMSVKRFDNLGTSFGREMAWPYNPSRNMITTVDTRGTGAMYDDVYPKACDGYSGYCTELNFQGKQDNPHMTNSPSSGYVVEFKYHYPPMNFAADNINAHGRSSIVWSGASWKTYAVQQQLPAKLRIAPVMASISVSDSYMASLPKGYLKYSSSDKTQSSGHAVLIVGYVPKGNLSEGAPAPAGKGYFIIRNSWGKLRGDCGYEYVDEAWLRHHVTSLTTLGVK
;
A
#
# COMPACT_ATOMS: atom_id res chain seq x y z
N MET A 1 44.58 13.36 -8.18
CA MET A 1 43.74 13.99 -7.13
C MET A 1 42.65 14.94 -7.64
N LYS A 2 42.82 15.67 -8.77
CA LYS A 2 41.76 16.55 -9.33
C LYS A 2 40.53 15.80 -9.89
N HIS A 3 40.70 14.60 -10.45
CA HIS A 3 39.57 13.80 -10.96
C HIS A 3 38.69 13.16 -9.88
N TRP A 4 39.21 12.93 -8.67
CA TRP A 4 38.43 12.36 -7.57
C TRP A 4 37.41 13.35 -6.98
N LYS A 5 37.68 14.67 -7.04
CA LYS A 5 36.74 15.70 -6.57
C LYS A 5 35.53 15.87 -7.49
N GLN A 6 35.67 15.61 -8.80
CA GLN A 6 34.54 15.66 -9.75
C GLN A 6 33.65 14.42 -9.63
N VAL A 7 34.23 13.24 -9.39
CA VAL A 7 33.46 12.02 -9.11
C VAL A 7 32.71 12.13 -7.78
N LEU A 8 33.33 12.70 -6.74
CA LEU A 8 32.65 12.98 -5.46
C LEU A 8 31.59 14.09 -5.56
N ALA A 9 31.74 15.07 -6.45
CA ALA A 9 30.69 16.07 -6.70
C ALA A 9 29.49 15.47 -7.46
N ALA A 10 29.73 14.56 -8.41
CA ALA A 10 28.65 13.82 -9.08
C ALA A 10 27.94 12.83 -8.13
N PHE A 11 28.68 12.20 -7.20
CA PHE A 11 28.10 11.35 -6.16
C PHE A 11 27.37 12.16 -5.06
N ALA A 12 27.85 13.36 -4.75
CA ALA A 12 27.18 14.30 -3.86
C ALA A 12 25.91 14.88 -4.50
N MET A 13 25.85 15.07 -5.82
CA MET A 13 24.62 15.45 -6.52
C MET A 13 23.59 14.31 -6.60
N LEU A 14 24.03 13.05 -6.71
CA LEU A 14 23.15 11.87 -6.63
C LEU A 14 22.58 11.63 -5.23
N THR A 15 23.25 12.11 -4.17
CA THR A 15 22.76 12.04 -2.79
C THR A 15 22.06 13.34 -2.34
N ALA A 16 22.35 14.48 -2.98
CA ALA A 16 21.64 15.75 -2.79
C ALA A 16 20.38 15.90 -3.67
N GLY A 17 20.12 14.95 -4.59
CA GLY A 17 18.87 14.85 -5.35
C GLY A 17 17.61 14.56 -4.52
N GLN A 18 17.73 14.46 -3.19
CA GLN A 18 16.60 14.40 -2.27
C GLN A 18 16.08 15.80 -1.85
N GLY A 19 16.63 16.89 -2.40
CA GLY A 19 16.49 18.24 -1.83
C GLY A 19 15.51 19.22 -2.50
N ALA A 20 14.90 18.90 -3.64
CA ALA A 20 13.85 19.73 -4.24
C ALA A 20 12.63 18.87 -4.58
N LEU A 21 12.23 18.04 -3.61
CA LEU A 21 11.04 17.22 -3.75
C LEU A 21 9.82 18.12 -3.83
N ALA A 22 8.99 17.88 -4.85
CA ALA A 22 7.71 18.48 -5.15
C ALA A 22 7.23 19.63 -4.24
N GLN A 23 7.08 20.82 -4.82
CA GLN A 23 6.60 21.98 -4.08
C GLN A 23 5.07 21.94 -3.97
N GLU A 24 4.58 22.16 -2.75
CA GLU A 24 3.18 22.33 -2.43
C GLU A 24 2.94 23.81 -2.08
N ASP A 25 2.10 24.48 -2.88
CA ASP A 25 1.69 25.86 -2.65
C ASP A 25 0.16 25.92 -2.68
N GLY A 26 -0.46 25.87 -1.50
CA GLY A 26 -1.90 25.80 -1.35
C GLY A 26 -2.49 24.51 -1.92
N ASP A 27 -3.19 24.64 -3.04
CA ASP A 27 -3.97 23.61 -3.73
C ASP A 27 -3.28 23.10 -5.02
N VAL A 28 -2.00 23.44 -5.17
CA VAL A 28 -1.16 23.06 -6.31
C VAL A 28 0.04 22.23 -5.88
N PHE A 29 0.27 21.14 -6.60
CA PHE A 29 1.46 20.30 -6.48
C PHE A 29 2.29 20.38 -7.77
N THR A 30 3.59 20.69 -7.63
CA THR A 30 4.49 20.87 -8.78
C THR A 30 5.61 19.83 -8.77
N ILE A 31 5.86 19.18 -9.91
CA ILE A 31 7.03 18.31 -10.11
C ILE A 31 7.76 18.69 -11.39
N SER A 32 9.09 18.51 -11.39
CA SER A 32 9.89 18.68 -12.60
C SER A 32 9.88 17.39 -13.44
N GLU A 33 10.11 17.51 -14.74
CA GLU A 33 10.33 16.37 -15.64
C GLU A 33 11.53 15.49 -15.19
N ALA A 34 12.54 16.09 -14.56
CA ALA A 34 13.68 15.35 -14.04
C ALA A 34 13.31 14.44 -12.85
N ASP A 35 12.43 14.93 -11.96
CA ASP A 35 11.91 14.14 -10.83
C ASP A 35 11.04 12.99 -11.34
N ASP A 36 10.21 13.28 -12.34
CA ASP A 36 9.36 12.29 -12.99
C ASP A 36 10.18 11.16 -13.61
N ALA A 37 11.16 11.53 -14.44
CA ALA A 37 12.07 10.56 -15.06
C ALA A 37 12.90 9.77 -14.02
N ALA A 38 13.20 10.37 -12.87
CA ALA A 38 13.87 9.66 -11.78
C ALA A 38 12.96 8.62 -11.12
N ALA A 39 11.70 8.96 -10.91
CA ALA A 39 10.70 8.04 -10.38
C ALA A 39 10.46 6.85 -11.35
N ASP A 40 10.40 7.12 -12.65
CA ASP A 40 10.29 6.08 -13.69
C ASP A 40 11.46 5.10 -13.68
N ARG A 41 12.70 5.61 -13.59
CA ARG A 41 13.90 4.76 -13.51
C ARG A 41 13.90 3.88 -12.26
N GLU A 42 13.46 4.43 -11.12
CA GLU A 42 13.34 3.66 -9.88
C GLU A 42 12.30 2.54 -10.01
N TYR A 43 11.15 2.86 -10.61
CA TYR A 43 10.11 1.88 -10.87
C TYR A 43 10.59 0.76 -11.82
N GLU A 44 11.20 1.10 -12.95
CA GLU A 44 11.75 0.09 -13.87
C GLU A 44 12.80 -0.79 -13.19
N ALA A 45 13.67 -0.20 -12.36
CA ALA A 45 14.65 -0.95 -11.60
C ALA A 45 13.99 -1.95 -10.65
N ALA A 46 12.90 -1.55 -9.97
CA ALA A 46 12.10 -2.43 -9.14
C ALA A 46 11.49 -3.57 -9.97
N VAL A 47 10.84 -3.28 -11.10
CA VAL A 47 10.27 -4.33 -11.97
C VAL A 47 11.34 -5.30 -12.47
N ARG A 48 12.51 -4.81 -12.92
CA ARG A 48 13.66 -5.65 -13.33
C ARG A 48 14.09 -6.58 -12.20
N ALA A 49 14.14 -6.08 -10.96
CA ALA A 49 14.47 -6.90 -9.80
C ALA A 49 13.40 -7.96 -9.51
N GLY A 50 12.12 -7.64 -9.65
CA GLY A 50 11.01 -8.59 -9.52
C GLY A 50 11.10 -9.71 -10.57
N VAL A 51 11.35 -9.36 -11.84
CA VAL A 51 11.58 -10.32 -12.92
C VAL A 51 12.78 -11.22 -12.61
N ALA A 52 13.91 -10.63 -12.20
CA ALA A 52 15.12 -11.37 -11.86
C ALA A 52 14.89 -12.32 -10.67
N TYR A 53 14.12 -11.88 -9.67
CA TYR A 53 13.72 -12.71 -8.54
C TYR A 53 12.93 -13.94 -8.99
N LEU A 54 11.89 -13.76 -9.82
CA LEU A 54 11.06 -14.87 -10.27
C LEU A 54 11.80 -15.84 -11.19
N ARG A 55 12.69 -15.33 -12.04
CA ARG A 55 13.57 -16.19 -12.87
C ARG A 55 14.52 -17.03 -12.02
N ALA A 56 14.99 -16.50 -10.90
CA ALA A 56 15.80 -17.26 -9.94
C ALA A 56 14.99 -18.24 -9.09
N ASN A 57 13.67 -18.05 -9.00
CA ASN A 57 12.75 -18.85 -8.19
C ASN A 57 11.56 -19.35 -9.04
N PRO A 58 11.80 -20.19 -10.07
CA PRO A 58 10.79 -20.54 -11.07
C PRO A 58 9.55 -21.23 -10.49
N LYS A 59 9.67 -21.87 -9.32
CA LYS A 59 8.55 -22.48 -8.60
C LYS A 59 7.55 -21.46 -8.08
N GLU A 60 7.97 -20.21 -7.86
CA GLU A 60 7.10 -19.14 -7.35
C GLU A 60 6.45 -18.32 -8.47
N VAL A 61 6.82 -18.51 -9.75
CA VAL A 61 6.29 -17.70 -10.86
C VAL A 61 4.76 -17.72 -10.85
N GLY A 62 4.17 -18.92 -10.82
CA GLY A 62 2.72 -19.12 -10.83
C GLY A 62 1.98 -18.55 -9.62
N ASP A 63 2.68 -18.26 -8.53
CA ASP A 63 2.09 -17.67 -7.32
C ASP A 63 1.85 -16.16 -7.46
N TYR A 64 2.55 -15.50 -8.40
CA TYR A 64 2.49 -14.04 -8.56
C TYR A 64 2.02 -13.60 -9.94
N ILE A 65 2.45 -14.27 -11.00
CA ILE A 65 2.25 -13.83 -12.38
C ILE A 65 2.22 -15.01 -13.34
N GLN A 66 1.45 -14.92 -14.41
CA GLN A 66 1.50 -15.93 -15.47
C GLN A 66 2.83 -15.84 -16.24
N THR A 67 3.42 -16.98 -16.59
CA THR A 67 4.72 -17.04 -17.31
C THR A 67 4.73 -16.18 -18.58
N LYS A 68 3.64 -16.21 -19.36
CA LYS A 68 3.52 -15.39 -20.58
C LYS A 68 3.63 -13.88 -20.30
N ASP A 69 3.08 -13.43 -19.17
CA ASP A 69 3.11 -12.02 -18.80
C ASP A 69 4.53 -11.65 -18.34
N LEU A 70 5.23 -12.54 -17.64
CA LEU A 70 6.63 -12.37 -17.24
C LEU A 70 7.57 -12.22 -18.46
N ASP A 71 7.37 -13.04 -19.50
CA ASP A 71 8.16 -12.97 -20.73
C ASP A 71 7.89 -11.70 -21.51
N ALA A 72 6.62 -11.29 -21.62
CA ALA A 72 6.24 -10.05 -22.28
C ALA A 72 6.80 -8.81 -21.56
N ILE A 73 6.77 -8.79 -20.23
CA ILE A 73 7.40 -7.74 -19.40
C ILE A 73 8.92 -7.74 -19.60
N THR A 74 9.54 -8.91 -19.67
CA THR A 74 10.99 -9.01 -19.92
C THR A 74 11.37 -8.41 -21.28
N ALA A 75 10.58 -8.69 -22.32
CA ALA A 75 10.78 -8.11 -23.64
C ALA A 75 10.62 -6.58 -23.60
N ALA A 76 9.54 -6.09 -22.98
CA ALA A 76 9.30 -4.66 -22.84
C ALA A 76 10.43 -3.93 -22.09
N LEU A 77 10.94 -4.51 -21.02
CA LEU A 77 12.10 -4.01 -20.28
C LEU A 77 13.39 -3.95 -21.12
N ARG A 78 13.63 -4.96 -21.96
CA ARG A 78 14.80 -4.99 -22.85
C ARG A 78 14.71 -3.91 -23.92
N ASP A 79 13.50 -3.69 -24.44
CA ASP A 79 13.25 -2.81 -25.58
C ASP A 79 13.00 -1.35 -25.16
N GLY A 80 13.08 -1.04 -23.86
CA GLY A 80 12.79 0.31 -23.33
C GLY A 80 11.31 0.70 -23.46
N ALA A 81 10.43 -0.28 -23.64
CA ALA A 81 9.02 -0.11 -23.96
C ALA A 81 8.12 -0.57 -22.80
N LEU A 82 8.60 -0.52 -21.55
CA LEU A 82 7.80 -0.94 -20.40
C LEU A 82 6.56 -0.05 -20.26
N ALA A 83 6.70 1.27 -20.44
CA ALA A 83 5.58 2.20 -20.34
C ALA A 83 4.45 1.82 -21.32
N ASP A 84 4.79 1.63 -22.60
CA ASP A 84 3.86 1.20 -23.64
C ASP A 84 3.26 -0.19 -23.38
N TYR A 85 4.05 -1.11 -22.81
CA TYR A 85 3.55 -2.42 -22.43
C TYR A 85 2.52 -2.33 -21.30
N VAL A 86 2.78 -1.51 -20.29
CA VAL A 86 1.87 -1.34 -19.16
C VAL A 86 0.58 -0.64 -19.58
N ALA A 87 0.66 0.41 -20.41
CA ALA A 87 -0.51 1.07 -20.98
C ALA A 87 -1.43 0.07 -21.73
N ARG A 88 -0.83 -0.91 -22.44
CA ARG A 88 -1.58 -1.97 -23.13
C ARG A 88 -2.20 -3.02 -22.21
N LEU A 89 -1.65 -3.22 -21.01
CA LEU A 89 -2.20 -4.16 -20.03
C LEU A 89 -3.41 -3.60 -19.27
N ASP A 90 -3.64 -2.28 -19.34
CA ASP A 90 -4.64 -1.60 -18.52
C ASP A 90 -6.10 -1.91 -18.92
N THR A 91 -6.33 -2.66 -20.00
CA THR A 91 -7.67 -2.91 -20.55
C THR A 91 -8.49 -3.99 -19.82
N GLY A 92 -8.49 -4.02 -18.48
CA GLY A 92 -9.65 -4.53 -17.74
C GLY A 92 -9.54 -5.88 -17.06
N ARG A 93 -8.65 -6.02 -16.06
CA ARG A 93 -8.84 -7.06 -15.03
C ARG A 93 -9.82 -6.54 -13.97
N PHE A 94 -11.11 -6.62 -14.32
CA PHE A 94 -12.19 -6.40 -13.36
C PHE A 94 -12.43 -7.68 -12.57
N ALA A 95 -12.29 -7.54 -11.27
CA ALA A 95 -12.86 -8.43 -10.30
C ALA A 95 -14.39 -8.30 -10.35
N LYS A 96 -15.12 -9.27 -10.90
CA LYS A 96 -16.58 -9.31 -10.78
C LYS A 96 -16.96 -9.53 -9.32
N GLY A 97 -17.21 -8.45 -8.58
CA GLY A 97 -17.72 -8.53 -7.23
C GLY A 97 -19.20 -8.90 -7.25
N ALA A 98 -19.69 -9.41 -6.11
CA ALA A 98 -21.11 -9.71 -5.93
C ALA A 98 -22.02 -8.47 -6.06
N VAL A 99 -21.44 -7.26 -5.96
CA VAL A 99 -22.19 -5.99 -5.96
C VAL A 99 -21.62 -4.98 -6.96
N TYR A 100 -20.29 -4.92 -7.11
CA TYR A 100 -19.64 -4.03 -8.08
C TYR A 100 -18.41 -4.70 -8.68
N ASP A 101 -18.10 -4.35 -9.93
CA ASP A 101 -16.82 -4.65 -10.53
C ASP A 101 -15.74 -3.83 -9.85
N VAL A 102 -14.71 -4.48 -9.30
CA VAL A 102 -13.55 -3.81 -8.71
C VAL A 102 -12.38 -3.90 -9.67
N ARG A 103 -11.59 -2.84 -9.76
CA ARG A 103 -10.37 -2.85 -10.57
C ARG A 103 -9.17 -3.19 -9.70
N LEU A 104 -8.35 -4.11 -10.19
CA LEU A 104 -7.14 -4.58 -9.53
C LEU A 104 -5.91 -3.89 -10.13
N ASN A 105 -4.80 -3.89 -9.38
CA ASN A 105 -3.54 -3.38 -9.89
C ASN A 105 -3.01 -4.31 -11.00
N PRO A 106 -2.33 -3.77 -12.02
CA PRO A 106 -1.71 -4.57 -13.06
C PRO A 106 -0.57 -5.45 -12.52
N ALA A 107 -0.26 -6.53 -13.22
CA ALA A 107 0.82 -7.46 -12.86
C ALA A 107 2.20 -6.78 -12.72
N VAL A 108 2.41 -5.66 -13.43
CA VAL A 108 3.67 -4.91 -13.32
C VAL A 108 3.86 -4.29 -11.93
N ASP A 109 2.78 -3.85 -11.27
CA ASP A 109 2.86 -3.27 -9.92
C ASP A 109 3.19 -4.36 -8.90
N VAL A 110 2.64 -5.56 -9.10
CA VAL A 110 2.98 -6.76 -8.33
C VAL A 110 4.49 -7.05 -8.42
N LEU A 111 5.08 -6.93 -9.62
CA LEU A 111 6.52 -7.09 -9.81
C LEU A 111 7.34 -5.94 -9.22
N ALA A 112 6.84 -4.70 -9.27
CA ALA A 112 7.51 -3.56 -8.66
C ALA A 112 7.56 -3.71 -7.13
N ASP A 113 6.47 -4.13 -6.49
CA ASP A 113 6.41 -4.40 -5.05
C ASP A 113 7.31 -5.59 -4.66
N LEU A 114 7.25 -6.68 -5.42
CA LEU A 114 8.10 -7.85 -5.20
C LEU A 114 9.58 -7.52 -5.40
N GLY A 115 9.90 -6.75 -6.44
CA GLY A 115 11.25 -6.37 -6.79
C GLY A 115 11.87 -5.39 -5.80
N SER A 116 11.10 -4.40 -5.33
CA SER A 116 11.53 -3.50 -4.25
C SER A 116 11.88 -4.29 -3.00
N THR A 117 11.02 -5.25 -2.64
CA THR A 117 11.19 -6.16 -1.50
C THR A 117 12.45 -7.01 -1.65
N ALA A 118 12.67 -7.58 -2.84
CA ALA A 118 13.87 -8.35 -3.16
C ALA A 118 15.17 -7.54 -3.18
N GLN A 119 15.14 -6.27 -3.62
CA GLN A 119 16.31 -5.39 -3.64
C GLN A 119 16.79 -5.07 -2.23
N ILE A 120 15.88 -4.60 -1.37
CA ILE A 120 16.21 -4.20 0.01
C ILE A 120 16.85 -5.34 0.77
N ALA A 121 16.30 -6.53 0.65
CA ALA A 121 16.77 -7.65 1.44
C ALA A 121 18.05 -8.32 0.87
N ARG A 122 18.55 -7.87 -0.29
CA ARG A 122 19.93 -8.12 -0.76
C ARG A 122 20.95 -7.11 -0.22
N ASP A 123 20.49 -5.96 0.27
CA ASP A 123 21.34 -4.91 0.84
C ASP A 123 21.23 -4.92 2.37
N ASP A 124 22.27 -5.44 3.05
CA ASP A 124 22.30 -5.54 4.52
C ASP A 124 22.04 -4.19 5.20
N LYS A 125 22.53 -3.09 4.62
CA LYS A 125 22.32 -1.74 5.17
C LYS A 125 20.85 -1.35 5.06
N ALA A 126 20.27 -1.43 3.86
CA ALA A 126 18.86 -1.08 3.63
C ALA A 126 17.91 -1.98 4.45
N PHE A 127 18.26 -3.26 4.58
CA PHE A 127 17.54 -4.22 5.38
C PHE A 127 17.59 -3.88 6.88
N ARG A 128 18.76 -3.53 7.43
CA ARG A 128 18.87 -3.08 8.82
C ARG A 128 18.18 -1.76 9.07
N GLU A 129 18.24 -0.81 8.13
CA GLU A 129 17.51 0.46 8.21
C GLU A 129 15.99 0.22 8.31
N THR A 130 15.48 -0.72 7.52
CA THR A 130 14.07 -1.17 7.61
C THR A 130 13.74 -1.74 8.99
N LEU A 131 14.57 -2.65 9.51
CA LEU A 131 14.36 -3.22 10.85
C LEU A 131 14.45 -2.16 11.95
N ALA A 132 15.34 -1.17 11.79
CA ALA A 132 15.49 -0.06 12.73
C ALA A 132 14.24 0.83 12.74
N GLY A 133 13.67 1.12 11.56
CA GLY A 133 12.40 1.83 11.44
C GLY A 133 11.28 1.11 12.19
N SER A 134 11.17 -0.20 11.96
CA SER A 134 10.19 -1.03 12.67
C SER A 134 10.41 -1.08 14.19
N ALA A 135 11.66 -1.18 14.64
CA ALA A 135 12.04 -1.18 16.06
C ALA A 135 11.76 0.16 16.74
N ALA A 136 11.87 1.27 16.01
CA ALA A 136 11.61 2.61 16.53
C ALA A 136 10.14 2.84 16.92
N ASP A 137 9.21 2.02 16.43
CA ASP A 137 7.79 2.06 16.79
C ASP A 137 7.49 1.46 18.17
N LEU A 138 8.43 0.74 18.75
CA LEU A 138 8.27 0.21 20.10
C LEU A 138 8.32 1.35 21.13
N PRO A 139 7.63 1.22 22.27
CA PRO A 139 7.81 2.09 23.42
C PRO A 139 9.11 1.75 24.13
N GLU A 140 9.60 2.66 24.98
CA GLU A 140 10.69 2.32 25.90
C GLU A 140 10.22 1.34 26.98
N PRO A 141 11.09 0.41 27.44
CA PRO A 141 12.50 0.22 27.07
C PRO A 141 12.73 -0.70 25.84
N PHE A 142 11.67 -1.23 25.25
CA PHE A 142 11.76 -2.21 24.16
C PHE A 142 12.38 -1.64 22.89
N ARG A 143 12.12 -0.35 22.62
CA ARG A 143 12.73 0.40 21.52
C ARG A 143 14.24 0.38 21.59
N ASP A 144 14.82 0.78 22.72
CA ASP A 144 16.26 0.84 22.88
C ASP A 144 16.91 -0.55 22.75
N ARG A 145 16.28 -1.58 23.33
CA ARG A 145 16.73 -2.97 23.18
C ARG A 145 16.69 -3.43 21.72
N ALA A 146 15.59 -3.19 21.02
CA ALA A 146 15.44 -3.57 19.61
C ALA A 146 16.42 -2.82 18.70
N LEU A 147 16.59 -1.50 18.88
CA LEU A 147 17.56 -0.71 18.12
C LEU A 147 19.00 -1.17 18.39
N LYS A 148 19.33 -1.56 19.63
CA LYS A 148 20.63 -2.14 19.96
C LYS A 148 20.87 -3.46 19.23
N ILE A 149 19.85 -4.32 19.11
CA ILE A 149 19.93 -5.57 18.34
C ILE A 149 20.17 -5.26 16.85
N VAL A 150 19.36 -4.39 16.24
CA VAL A 150 19.48 -4.04 14.81
C VAL A 150 20.85 -3.46 14.47
N ARG A 151 21.37 -2.57 15.33
CA ARG A 151 22.68 -1.91 15.13
C ARG A 151 23.86 -2.82 15.43
N ASN A 152 23.65 -4.02 15.97
CA ASN A 152 24.73 -4.96 16.24
C ASN A 152 25.20 -5.61 14.93
N THR A 153 26.29 -5.08 14.37
CA THR A 153 26.92 -5.56 13.14
C THR A 153 27.53 -6.96 13.27
N LYS A 154 27.67 -7.49 14.50
CA LYS A 154 28.14 -8.86 14.74
C LYS A 154 27.05 -9.91 14.55
N LEU A 155 25.77 -9.52 14.60
CA LEU A 155 24.66 -10.45 14.36
C LEU A 155 24.44 -10.62 12.86
N SER A 156 24.40 -11.87 12.40
CA SER A 156 23.93 -12.17 11.05
C SER A 156 22.45 -11.85 10.90
N THR A 157 21.97 -11.71 9.66
CA THR A 157 20.54 -11.57 9.35
C THR A 157 19.69 -12.68 9.97
N SER A 158 20.19 -13.92 10.02
CA SER A 158 19.49 -15.06 10.64
C SER A 158 19.44 -14.99 12.17
N GLN A 159 20.36 -14.27 12.81
CA GLN A 159 20.39 -14.08 14.28
C GLN A 159 19.62 -12.84 14.74
N LEU A 160 19.59 -11.78 13.92
CA LEU A 160 18.89 -10.53 14.25
C LEU A 160 17.42 -10.75 14.58
N LEU A 161 16.79 -11.69 13.88
CA LEU A 161 15.34 -11.80 13.89
C LEU A 161 14.73 -12.57 15.05
N PRO A 162 15.21 -13.76 15.44
CA PRO A 162 14.76 -14.35 16.68
C PRO A 162 14.93 -13.37 17.85
N ALA A 163 16.06 -12.66 17.88
CA ALA A 163 16.33 -11.66 18.92
C ALA A 163 15.33 -10.50 18.89
N LEU A 164 14.97 -9.98 17.71
CA LEU A 164 13.93 -8.95 17.59
C LEU A 164 12.54 -9.48 17.96
N THR A 165 12.21 -10.70 17.53
CA THR A 165 10.90 -11.32 17.80
C THR A 165 10.66 -11.43 19.30
N GLU A 166 11.67 -11.83 20.07
CA GLU A 166 11.61 -11.86 21.53
C GLU A 166 11.25 -10.48 22.11
N VAL A 167 11.86 -9.40 21.61
CA VAL A 167 11.55 -8.03 22.06
C VAL A 167 10.11 -7.63 21.70
N TYR A 168 9.63 -7.98 20.50
CA TYR A 168 8.23 -7.71 20.13
C TYR A 168 7.24 -8.50 20.98
N ASP A 169 7.56 -9.77 21.28
CA ASP A 169 6.74 -10.61 22.13
C ASP A 169 6.63 -10.03 23.55
N GLU A 170 7.76 -9.64 24.15
CA GLU A 170 7.77 -8.97 25.46
C GLU A 170 7.03 -7.63 25.44
N ALA A 171 7.29 -6.78 24.43
CA ALA A 171 6.63 -5.48 24.30
C ALA A 171 5.11 -5.64 24.21
N SER A 172 4.65 -6.63 23.45
CA SER A 172 3.24 -6.91 23.30
C SER A 172 2.56 -7.51 24.53
N ALA A 173 3.33 -8.21 25.38
CA ALA A 173 2.83 -8.77 26.64
C ALA A 173 2.73 -7.70 27.73
N SER A 174 3.42 -6.56 27.58
CA SER A 174 3.36 -5.48 28.55
C SER A 174 1.99 -4.77 28.55
N SER A 175 1.25 -4.90 29.65
CA SER A 175 -0.03 -4.21 29.89
C SER A 175 0.20 -2.70 30.02
N GLY A 176 0.10 -2.00 28.90
CA GLY A 176 0.38 -0.56 28.81
C GLY A 176 0.84 -0.11 27.43
N PHE A 177 1.15 -1.04 26.52
CA PHE A 177 1.52 -0.73 25.14
C PHE A 177 0.43 0.09 24.42
N TYR A 178 -0.84 -0.15 24.77
CA TYR A 178 -1.96 0.70 24.40
C TYR A 178 -2.75 1.00 25.65
N GLY A 179 -3.12 2.27 25.84
CA GLY A 179 -4.08 2.59 26.88
C GLY A 179 -5.32 1.71 26.71
N GLU A 180 -5.91 1.28 27.83
CA GLU A 180 -7.25 0.70 27.85
C GLU A 180 -8.10 1.50 26.86
N PRO A 181 -8.68 0.85 25.82
CA PRO A 181 -9.55 1.56 24.91
C PRO A 181 -10.63 2.20 25.78
N GLU A 182 -10.92 3.48 25.57
CA GLU A 182 -12.06 4.09 26.25
C GLU A 182 -13.26 3.17 26.01
N THR A 183 -13.75 2.58 27.11
CA THR A 183 -14.72 1.51 27.11
C THR A 183 -16.00 1.99 26.46
N SER A 184 -16.11 1.82 25.15
CA SER A 184 -17.39 1.83 24.47
C SER A 184 -17.29 0.83 23.33
N ALA A 185 -18.21 -0.12 23.34
CA ALA A 185 -18.36 -1.17 22.34
C ALA A 185 -18.73 -0.64 20.93
N ALA A 186 -18.43 0.63 20.63
CA ALA A 186 -18.76 1.33 19.39
C ALA A 186 -17.60 1.36 18.38
N ALA A 187 -16.48 0.69 18.66
CA ALA A 187 -15.22 0.80 17.92
C ALA A 187 -15.31 0.55 16.39
N ALA A 188 -16.33 -0.13 15.88
CA ALA A 188 -16.56 -0.27 14.43
C ALA A 188 -17.97 0.13 13.95
N SER A 189 -18.89 0.53 14.85
CA SER A 189 -20.31 0.58 14.54
C SER A 189 -20.84 1.95 14.10
N VAL A 190 -20.06 3.03 14.22
CA VAL A 190 -20.51 4.37 13.82
C VAL A 190 -19.41 5.11 13.05
N CYS A 191 -19.55 5.19 11.72
CA CYS A 191 -18.58 5.89 10.85
C CYS A 191 -18.72 7.41 10.85
N THR A 192 -19.90 7.90 11.24
CA THR A 192 -20.20 9.34 11.25
C THR A 192 -19.46 10.10 12.35
N VAL A 193 -18.85 9.41 13.33
CA VAL A 193 -18.06 10.05 14.40
C VAL A 193 -16.59 10.27 14.01
N GLU A 194 -16.15 9.76 12.87
CA GLU A 194 -14.78 9.95 12.40
C GLU A 194 -14.58 11.40 11.95
N ARG A 195 -13.56 12.07 12.49
CA ARG A 195 -13.25 13.46 12.18
C ARG A 195 -12.82 13.57 10.73
N GLY A 196 -13.48 14.43 9.98
CA GLY A 196 -13.23 14.55 8.55
C GLY A 196 -14.25 13.79 7.69
N THR A 197 -15.25 13.13 8.27
CA THR A 197 -16.33 12.52 7.47
C THR A 197 -17.24 13.60 6.85
N PRO A 198 -17.45 13.59 5.52
CA PRO A 198 -18.37 14.50 4.85
C PRO A 198 -19.82 14.25 5.27
N ARG A 199 -20.69 15.24 5.06
CA ARG A 199 -22.14 15.07 5.29
C ARG A 199 -22.74 13.98 4.40
N THR A 200 -22.28 13.91 3.16
CA THR A 200 -22.63 12.86 2.19
C THR A 200 -21.45 11.94 2.04
N ILE A 201 -21.62 10.67 2.43
CA ILE A 201 -20.52 9.71 2.41
C ILE A 201 -20.41 9.06 1.03
N THR A 202 -19.29 9.28 0.35
CA THR A 202 -19.06 8.82 -1.03
C THR A 202 -18.06 7.66 -1.13
N ASP A 203 -17.14 7.54 -0.16
CA ASP A 203 -16.16 6.45 -0.02
C ASP A 203 -16.76 5.09 0.39
N GLY A 204 -18.06 4.99 0.64
CA GLY A 204 -18.72 3.73 1.03
C GLY A 204 -18.54 3.30 2.50
N SER A 205 -17.90 4.10 3.35
CA SER A 205 -18.62 4.71 4.46
C SER A 205 -19.62 3.93 5.29
N THR A 206 -19.37 2.69 5.72
CA THR A 206 -20.46 1.95 6.39
C THR A 206 -20.03 1.18 7.62
N SER A 207 -20.90 1.24 8.64
CA SER A 207 -20.88 0.28 9.72
C SER A 207 -21.64 -0.97 9.33
N CYS A 208 -21.27 -2.07 9.97
CA CYS A 208 -21.94 -3.34 9.85
C CYS A 208 -21.69 -4.17 11.12
N THR A 209 -22.58 -5.13 11.38
CA THR A 209 -22.43 -6.07 12.48
C THR A 209 -21.68 -7.30 11.98
N PRO A 210 -20.49 -7.62 12.53
CA PRO A 210 -19.76 -8.81 12.13
C PRO A 210 -20.59 -10.08 12.36
N ASN A 211 -20.32 -11.11 11.56
CA ASN A 211 -20.93 -12.42 11.73
C ASN A 211 -20.65 -12.92 13.15
N ALA A 212 -21.69 -13.32 13.88
CA ALA A 212 -21.55 -13.81 15.26
C ALA A 212 -20.58 -15.00 15.40
N ASN A 213 -20.35 -15.74 14.31
CA ASN A 213 -19.42 -16.86 14.21
C ASN A 213 -18.10 -16.54 13.48
N GLY A 214 -17.92 -15.30 13.02
CA GLY A 214 -16.68 -14.83 12.41
C GLY A 214 -15.60 -14.52 13.45
N LEU A 215 -14.33 -14.54 13.03
CA LEU A 215 -13.22 -14.23 13.92
C LEU A 215 -13.28 -12.79 14.45
N LEU A 216 -13.79 -11.84 13.67
CA LEU A 216 -13.93 -10.46 14.11
C LEU A 216 -14.93 -10.32 15.26
N ALA A 217 -15.99 -11.13 15.33
CA ALA A 217 -16.87 -11.15 16.49
C ALA A 217 -16.21 -11.86 17.68
N LYS A 218 -15.69 -13.08 17.47
CA LYS A 218 -15.28 -14.00 18.54
C LYS A 218 -13.88 -13.78 19.09
N TRP A 219 -12.95 -13.25 18.31
CA TRP A 219 -11.55 -13.10 18.70
C TRP A 219 -11.24 -11.66 19.12
N SER A 220 -10.49 -11.52 20.21
CA SER A 220 -9.95 -10.24 20.64
C SER A 220 -8.47 -10.15 20.24
N PHE A 221 -8.07 -9.01 19.68
CA PHE A 221 -6.68 -8.74 19.28
C PHE A 221 -6.35 -7.27 19.56
N PRO A 222 -5.07 -6.91 19.75
CA PRO A 222 -4.68 -5.59 20.26
C PRO A 222 -5.24 -4.40 19.48
N MET A 223 -5.37 -4.55 18.16
CA MET A 223 -5.82 -3.46 17.28
C MET A 223 -7.34 -3.38 17.10
N LYS A 224 -8.11 -4.35 17.61
CA LYS A 224 -9.57 -4.41 17.45
C LYS A 224 -10.29 -3.15 17.92
N PRO A 225 -9.91 -2.48 19.03
CA PRO A 225 -10.56 -1.24 19.45
C PRO A 225 -10.24 -0.03 18.57
N TYR A 226 -9.23 -0.13 17.72
CA TYR A 226 -8.72 0.97 16.90
C TYR A 226 -9.11 0.85 15.42
N LEU A 227 -9.90 -0.17 15.06
CA LEU A 227 -10.39 -0.38 13.70
C LEU A 227 -11.17 0.85 13.21
N ASN A 228 -10.85 1.29 12.00
CA ASN A 228 -11.58 2.33 11.31
C ASN A 228 -12.73 1.73 10.47
N CYS A 229 -13.55 2.59 9.88
CA CYS A 229 -14.64 2.14 9.03
C CYS A 229 -14.21 1.45 7.74
N ILE A 230 -15.05 0.54 7.25
CA ILE A 230 -14.86 -0.10 5.96
C ILE A 230 -15.31 0.84 4.85
N ARG A 231 -14.43 0.97 3.85
CA ARG A 231 -14.65 1.77 2.65
C ARG A 231 -14.80 0.90 1.40
N ASN A 232 -15.15 1.52 0.29
CA ASN A 232 -15.34 0.91 -1.01
C ASN A 232 -14.65 1.73 -2.11
N GLN A 233 -13.58 1.18 -2.67
CA GLN A 233 -12.80 1.77 -3.76
C GLN A 233 -13.60 1.91 -5.07
N GLY A 234 -14.72 1.21 -5.20
CA GLY A 234 -15.53 1.23 -6.41
C GLY A 234 -14.81 0.61 -7.59
N ARG A 235 -14.92 1.24 -8.76
CA ARG A 235 -14.43 0.71 -10.04
C ARG A 235 -13.00 1.14 -10.37
N ARG A 236 -12.28 1.70 -9.39
CA ARG A 236 -10.92 2.22 -9.53
C ARG A 236 -9.89 1.27 -8.93
N GLY A 237 -8.67 1.30 -9.45
CA GLY A 237 -7.48 0.61 -8.95
C GLY A 237 -6.78 1.38 -7.82
N SER A 238 -7.57 1.95 -6.91
CA SER A 238 -7.08 2.81 -5.82
C SER A 238 -6.83 2.07 -4.50
N CYS A 239 -6.81 0.73 -4.52
CA CYS A 239 -6.64 -0.11 -3.33
C CYS A 239 -5.45 0.29 -2.44
N ALA A 240 -4.32 0.72 -3.05
CA ALA A 240 -3.15 1.17 -2.32
C ALA A 240 -3.43 2.43 -1.49
N ALA A 241 -4.19 3.39 -2.03
CA ALA A 241 -4.61 4.58 -1.30
C ALA A 241 -5.51 4.23 -0.11
N PHE A 242 -6.44 3.27 -0.28
CA PHE A 242 -7.29 2.78 0.81
C PHE A 242 -6.50 2.03 1.90
N ALA A 243 -5.50 1.24 1.52
CA ALA A 243 -4.63 0.58 2.48
C ALA A 243 -3.78 1.59 3.25
N LEU A 244 -3.27 2.62 2.56
CA LEU A 244 -2.50 3.74 3.12
C LEU A 244 -3.33 4.57 4.10
N THR A 245 -4.48 5.11 3.69
CA THR A 245 -5.34 5.91 4.58
C THR A 245 -5.75 5.09 5.79
N ALA A 246 -6.17 3.84 5.59
CA ALA A 246 -6.59 3.00 6.69
C ALA A 246 -5.45 2.68 7.67
N ASN A 247 -4.22 2.47 7.18
CA ASN A 247 -3.06 2.33 8.03
C ASN A 247 -2.85 3.57 8.90
N ILE A 248 -2.81 4.75 8.27
CA ILE A 248 -2.55 6.02 8.94
C ILE A 248 -3.64 6.36 9.96
N GLU A 249 -4.91 6.17 9.61
CA GLU A 249 -6.04 6.35 10.51
C GLU A 249 -5.93 5.45 11.73
N MET A 250 -5.70 4.14 11.54
CA MET A 250 -5.55 3.22 12.66
C MET A 250 -4.35 3.60 13.54
N ARG A 251 -3.22 3.99 12.95
CA ARG A 251 -2.05 4.47 13.71
C ARG A 251 -2.36 5.73 14.50
N ALA A 252 -3.13 6.67 13.92
CA ALA A 252 -3.59 7.87 14.59
C ALA A 252 -4.58 7.54 15.73
N ASN A 253 -5.50 6.60 15.51
CA ASN A 253 -6.42 6.10 16.53
C ASN A 253 -5.65 5.53 17.73
N MET A 254 -4.64 4.71 17.46
CA MET A 254 -3.80 4.09 18.50
C MET A 254 -2.99 5.13 19.28
N LYS A 255 -2.42 6.13 18.60
CA LYS A 255 -1.52 7.12 19.21
C LYS A 255 -2.24 8.29 19.88
N ARG A 256 -3.28 8.81 19.23
CA ARG A 256 -3.96 10.06 19.60
C ARG A 256 -5.34 9.82 20.23
N LYS A 257 -5.83 8.58 20.23
CA LYS A 257 -7.20 8.22 20.65
C LYS A 257 -8.27 9.03 19.90
N GLN A 258 -7.98 9.43 18.67
CA GLN A 258 -8.86 10.22 17.83
C GLN A 258 -9.07 9.49 16.52
N ARG A 259 -10.34 9.40 16.10
CA ARG A 259 -10.74 8.79 14.83
C ARG A 259 -10.76 9.81 13.72
N TYR A 260 -10.10 9.49 12.62
CA TYR A 260 -10.02 10.32 11.44
C TYR A 260 -10.61 9.61 10.23
N ASN A 261 -11.08 10.41 9.28
CA ASN A 261 -11.48 9.99 7.95
C ASN A 261 -10.67 10.83 6.94
N LEU A 262 -9.64 10.21 6.39
CA LEU A 262 -8.66 10.80 5.48
C LEU A 262 -9.09 10.59 4.02
N SER A 263 -8.76 11.55 3.16
CA SER A 263 -9.15 11.49 1.75
C SER A 263 -8.31 10.46 1.00
N GLU A 264 -8.94 9.37 0.57
CA GLU A 264 -8.32 8.44 -0.37
C GLU A 264 -8.07 9.10 -1.72
N GLN A 265 -8.91 10.05 -2.13
CA GLN A 265 -8.76 10.77 -3.40
C GLN A 265 -7.44 11.55 -3.45
N PHE A 266 -7.17 12.33 -2.41
CA PHE A 266 -5.93 13.08 -2.27
C PHE A 266 -4.72 12.14 -2.14
N THR A 267 -4.86 11.08 -1.34
CA THR A 267 -3.80 10.08 -1.14
C THR A 267 -3.43 9.41 -2.47
N TYR A 268 -4.42 9.05 -3.28
CA TYR A 268 -4.24 8.43 -4.58
C TYR A 268 -3.54 9.38 -5.55
N LEU A 269 -4.05 10.60 -5.73
CA LEU A 269 -3.41 11.64 -6.55
C LEU A 269 -1.94 11.80 -6.16
N ARG A 270 -1.68 12.00 -4.86
CA ARG A 270 -0.32 12.30 -4.38
C ARG A 270 0.63 11.13 -4.59
N ALA A 271 0.18 9.89 -4.38
CA ALA A 271 0.98 8.70 -4.64
C ALA A 271 1.27 8.53 -6.14
N GLU A 272 0.30 8.80 -7.00
CA GLU A 272 0.47 8.73 -8.45
C GLU A 272 1.53 9.72 -8.94
N ILE A 273 1.42 10.99 -8.54
CA ILE A 273 2.40 12.02 -8.95
C ILE A 273 3.80 11.69 -8.42
N LEU A 274 3.92 11.23 -7.17
CA LEU A 274 5.21 10.93 -6.53
C LEU A 274 5.90 9.66 -7.02
N THR A 275 5.15 8.76 -7.63
CA THR A 275 5.71 7.51 -8.17
C THR A 275 6.02 7.59 -9.66
N GLY A 276 5.55 8.65 -10.35
CA GLY A 276 5.88 9.04 -11.74
C GLY A 276 5.35 8.09 -12.81
N TYR A 277 5.62 6.80 -12.62
CA TYR A 277 5.42 5.76 -13.61
C TYR A 277 3.96 5.34 -13.80
N ALA A 278 3.08 5.71 -12.87
CA ALA A 278 1.66 5.40 -12.90
C ALA A 278 0.79 6.59 -13.32
N LYS A 279 1.38 7.69 -13.81
CA LYS A 279 0.58 8.83 -14.28
C LYS A 279 -0.42 8.36 -15.32
N TYR A 280 -1.67 8.69 -15.04
CA TYR A 280 -2.84 8.39 -15.84
C TYR A 280 -3.25 6.91 -15.94
N ARG A 281 -2.71 6.01 -15.11
CA ARG A 281 -3.13 4.60 -15.10
C ARG A 281 -3.65 4.17 -13.74
N GLU A 282 -4.66 3.30 -13.75
CA GLU A 282 -5.15 2.72 -12.50
C GLU A 282 -4.13 1.75 -11.87
N GLY A 283 -4.03 1.79 -10.54
CA GLY A 283 -3.06 1.01 -9.77
C GLY A 283 -1.85 1.81 -9.28
N LEU A 284 -1.30 1.39 -8.14
CA LEU A 284 -0.11 2.00 -7.53
C LEU A 284 0.76 0.92 -6.88
N PRO A 285 2.10 0.98 -7.04
CA PRO A 285 3.01 0.17 -6.24
C PRO A 285 2.98 0.62 -4.77
N LEU A 286 2.50 -0.25 -3.89
CA LEU A 286 2.24 0.08 -2.49
C LEU A 286 3.53 0.48 -1.76
N TYR A 287 4.60 -0.30 -1.93
CA TYR A 287 5.86 -0.06 -1.21
C TYR A 287 6.50 1.28 -1.62
N MET A 288 6.54 1.57 -2.91
CA MET A 288 7.09 2.84 -3.41
C MET A 288 6.27 4.04 -2.93
N SER A 289 4.94 3.92 -2.94
CA SER A 289 4.05 4.96 -2.42
C SER A 289 4.33 5.26 -0.94
N VAL A 290 4.45 4.21 -0.12
CA VAL A 290 4.83 4.34 1.30
C VAL A 290 6.18 5.03 1.43
N LYS A 291 7.21 4.55 0.73
CA LYS A 291 8.57 5.12 0.78
C LYS A 291 8.58 6.61 0.42
N ARG A 292 7.83 7.02 -0.60
CA ARG A 292 7.72 8.43 -1.01
C ARG A 292 7.05 9.28 0.06
N PHE A 293 5.94 8.80 0.62
CA PHE A 293 5.22 9.51 1.67
C PHE A 293 6.05 9.65 2.93
N ASP A 294 6.81 8.61 3.26
CA ASP A 294 7.74 8.55 4.39
C ASP A 294 8.86 9.59 4.26
N ASN A 295 9.52 9.60 3.10
CA ASN A 295 10.63 10.52 2.81
C ASN A 295 10.21 11.99 2.82
N LEU A 296 8.96 12.28 2.43
CA LEU A 296 8.42 13.64 2.39
C LEU A 296 7.78 14.09 3.69
N GLY A 297 7.49 13.15 4.60
CA GLY A 297 6.64 13.43 5.76
C GLY A 297 5.26 13.93 5.35
N THR A 298 4.70 13.38 4.27
CA THR A 298 3.44 13.81 3.64
C THR A 298 2.33 14.03 4.67
N SER A 299 1.68 15.19 4.61
CA SER A 299 0.43 15.47 5.31
C SER A 299 -0.75 14.83 4.58
N PHE A 300 -1.67 14.24 5.32
CA PHE A 300 -2.90 13.68 4.77
C PHE A 300 -4.06 14.64 4.95
N GLY A 301 -4.76 14.94 3.86
CA GLY A 301 -6.00 15.71 3.93
C GLY A 301 -7.20 14.85 4.33
N ARG A 302 -8.29 15.51 4.72
CA ARG A 302 -9.51 14.85 5.21
C ARG A 302 -10.47 14.53 4.08
N GLU A 303 -11.24 13.46 4.22
CA GLU A 303 -12.25 13.04 3.26
C GLU A 303 -13.29 14.14 2.98
N MET A 304 -13.66 14.93 3.99
CA MET A 304 -14.56 16.07 3.79
C MET A 304 -14.01 17.21 2.92
N ALA A 305 -12.69 17.30 2.76
CA ALA A 305 -12.06 18.32 1.91
C ALA A 305 -12.06 17.87 0.44
N TRP A 306 -11.81 16.59 0.20
CA TRP A 306 -11.93 16.00 -1.13
C TRP A 306 -12.53 14.58 -1.03
N PRO A 307 -13.87 14.47 -1.10
CA PRO A 307 -14.54 13.18 -0.94
C PRO A 307 -14.13 12.20 -2.03
N TYR A 308 -13.97 10.94 -1.71
CA TYR A 308 -13.58 9.92 -2.67
C TYR A 308 -14.65 9.73 -3.75
N ASN A 309 -14.21 9.71 -5.00
CA ASN A 309 -15.05 9.32 -6.12
C ASN A 309 -14.79 7.84 -6.48
N PRO A 310 -15.78 6.95 -6.29
CA PRO A 310 -15.68 5.53 -6.64
C PRO A 310 -15.81 5.24 -8.15
N SER A 311 -16.09 6.26 -8.97
CA SER A 311 -16.22 6.17 -10.42
C SER A 311 -17.16 5.04 -10.88
N ARG A 312 -18.34 4.94 -10.25
CA ARG A 312 -19.29 3.83 -10.49
C ARG A 312 -19.76 3.74 -11.94
N ASN A 313 -19.84 4.88 -12.62
CA ASN A 313 -20.30 4.98 -14.00
C ASN A 313 -19.19 4.89 -15.04
N MET A 314 -17.93 4.80 -14.59
CA MET A 314 -16.74 4.78 -15.45
C MET A 314 -16.83 3.71 -16.54
N ILE A 315 -16.55 4.12 -17.77
CA ILE A 315 -16.41 3.22 -18.90
C ILE A 315 -14.93 2.87 -19.01
N THR A 316 -14.63 1.59 -18.90
CA THR A 316 -13.27 1.06 -18.78
C THR A 316 -12.81 0.30 -20.01
N THR A 317 -13.67 0.24 -21.03
CA THR A 317 -13.48 -0.49 -22.28
C THR A 317 -13.24 0.43 -23.46
N VAL A 318 -12.78 1.67 -23.24
CA VAL A 318 -12.47 2.55 -24.37
C VAL A 318 -11.21 1.99 -25.03
N ASP A 319 -11.41 1.25 -26.12
CA ASP A 319 -10.34 0.83 -27.01
C ASP A 319 -9.85 2.07 -27.75
N THR A 320 -8.93 2.81 -27.14
CA THR A 320 -8.29 4.00 -27.72
C THR A 320 -7.23 3.64 -28.77
N ARG A 321 -7.10 2.36 -29.15
CA ARG A 321 -6.17 1.88 -30.18
C ARG A 321 -6.57 2.38 -31.58
N GLY A 322 -6.35 3.66 -31.87
CA GLY A 322 -6.58 4.24 -33.18
C GLY A 322 -6.54 5.77 -33.25
N THR A 323 -6.56 6.49 -32.12
CA THR A 323 -6.63 7.96 -32.11
C THR A 323 -5.27 8.65 -32.22
N GLY A 324 -4.17 7.95 -31.96
CA GLY A 324 -2.81 8.53 -32.04
C GLY A 324 -2.60 9.69 -31.05
N ALA A 325 -3.44 9.79 -30.01
CA ALA A 325 -3.38 10.87 -29.04
C ALA A 325 -2.51 10.44 -27.86
N MET A 326 -1.52 11.26 -27.55
CA MET A 326 -0.61 11.11 -26.40
C MET A 326 -1.31 11.27 -25.02
N TYR A 327 -2.65 11.29 -25.00
CA TYR A 327 -3.52 11.49 -23.82
C TYR A 327 -4.70 10.51 -23.84
N ASP A 328 -4.46 9.25 -24.15
CA ASP A 328 -5.49 8.19 -24.26
C ASP A 328 -5.99 7.66 -22.89
N ASP A 329 -5.67 8.36 -21.81
CA ASP A 329 -5.96 7.96 -20.42
C ASP A 329 -7.16 8.69 -19.80
N VAL A 330 -8.16 8.92 -20.64
CA VAL A 330 -9.47 9.43 -20.25
C VAL A 330 -10.36 8.22 -19.95
N TYR A 331 -10.96 8.19 -18.78
CA TYR A 331 -11.94 7.20 -18.36
C TYR A 331 -13.34 7.82 -18.40
N PRO A 332 -14.07 7.76 -19.52
CA PRO A 332 -15.33 8.47 -19.66
C PRO A 332 -16.33 8.07 -18.59
N LYS A 333 -17.10 9.05 -18.12
CA LYS A 333 -18.09 8.91 -17.05
C LYS A 333 -17.47 8.55 -15.70
N ALA A 334 -16.17 8.77 -15.51
CA ALA A 334 -15.56 8.62 -14.20
C ALA A 334 -16.13 9.65 -13.20
N CYS A 335 -16.50 10.85 -13.67
CA CYS A 335 -17.12 11.88 -12.82
C CYS A 335 -18.66 11.84 -12.80
N ASP A 336 -19.31 10.99 -13.61
CA ASP A 336 -20.77 10.92 -13.69
C ASP A 336 -21.39 10.57 -12.32
N GLY A 337 -22.25 11.46 -11.82
CA GLY A 337 -22.93 11.29 -10.53
C GLY A 337 -22.05 11.64 -9.31
N TYR A 338 -20.85 12.17 -9.53
CA TYR A 338 -19.99 12.72 -8.49
C TYR A 338 -20.06 14.25 -8.50
N SER A 339 -20.13 14.87 -7.32
CA SER A 339 -20.35 16.32 -7.16
C SER A 339 -19.13 17.08 -6.63
N GLY A 340 -18.06 16.36 -6.29
CA GLY A 340 -16.80 16.97 -5.88
C GLY A 340 -15.91 17.30 -7.08
N TYR A 341 -14.70 17.74 -6.78
CA TYR A 341 -13.68 18.03 -7.80
C TYR A 341 -13.22 16.73 -8.48
N CYS A 342 -13.36 16.66 -9.80
CA CYS A 342 -13.07 15.48 -10.57
C CYS A 342 -12.71 15.84 -12.00
N THR A 343 -11.84 15.02 -12.59
CA THR A 343 -11.60 14.98 -14.03
C THR A 343 -11.75 13.55 -14.52
N GLU A 344 -11.95 13.37 -15.82
CA GLU A 344 -12.00 12.04 -16.43
C GLU A 344 -10.63 11.35 -16.51
N LEU A 345 -9.54 12.01 -16.06
CA LEU A 345 -8.23 11.38 -15.89
C LEU A 345 -8.21 10.42 -14.69
N ASN A 346 -7.30 9.44 -14.70
CA ASN A 346 -7.14 8.45 -13.64
C ASN A 346 -7.08 9.00 -12.21
N PHE A 347 -6.18 9.97 -11.97
CA PHE A 347 -6.00 10.60 -10.65
C PHE A 347 -7.17 11.51 -10.27
N GLN A 348 -8.01 11.87 -11.25
CA GLN A 348 -9.15 12.78 -11.15
C GLN A 348 -8.83 14.17 -10.59
N GLY A 349 -7.55 14.53 -10.59
CA GLY A 349 -7.06 15.89 -10.39
C GLY A 349 -6.96 16.62 -11.74
N LYS A 350 -6.83 17.94 -11.73
CA LYS A 350 -6.56 18.70 -12.96
C LYS A 350 -5.07 18.85 -13.14
N GLN A 351 -4.56 18.50 -14.31
CA GLN A 351 -3.19 18.82 -14.70
C GLN A 351 -3.21 20.01 -15.66
N ASP A 352 -2.34 20.99 -15.43
CA ASP A 352 -2.10 22.05 -16.41
C ASP A 352 -1.23 21.53 -17.58
N ASN A 353 -1.23 22.29 -18.67
CA ASN A 353 -0.25 22.05 -19.73
C ASN A 353 1.18 22.20 -19.15
N PRO A 354 2.15 21.38 -19.60
CA PRO A 354 3.52 21.47 -19.12
C PRO A 354 4.06 22.89 -19.32
N HIS A 355 4.62 23.47 -18.26
CA HIS A 355 5.15 24.83 -18.28
C HIS A 355 6.68 24.78 -18.34
N MET A 356 7.28 25.42 -19.33
CA MET A 356 8.74 25.57 -19.40
C MET A 356 9.19 26.78 -18.56
N THR A 357 9.87 26.54 -17.45
CA THR A 357 10.53 27.59 -16.67
C THR A 357 11.99 27.71 -17.10
N ASN A 358 12.48 28.95 -17.28
CA ASN A 358 13.89 29.19 -17.59
C ASN A 358 14.67 29.34 -16.28
N SER A 359 15.52 28.36 -15.96
CA SER A 359 16.40 28.39 -14.79
C SER A 359 17.80 28.87 -15.19
N PRO A 360 18.32 29.97 -14.61
CA PRO A 360 19.65 30.49 -14.93
C PRO A 360 20.80 29.49 -14.70
N SER A 361 20.62 28.51 -13.81
CA SER A 361 21.65 27.51 -13.47
C SER A 361 21.50 26.19 -14.22
N SER A 362 20.30 25.88 -14.72
CA SER A 362 19.93 24.53 -15.16
C SER A 362 19.38 24.48 -16.59
N GLY A 363 19.20 25.64 -17.24
CA GLY A 363 18.52 25.74 -18.52
C GLY A 363 16.99 25.66 -18.37
N TYR A 364 16.30 25.21 -19.41
CA TYR A 364 14.85 25.04 -19.37
C TYR A 364 14.47 23.82 -18.53
N VAL A 365 13.54 24.02 -17.59
CA VAL A 365 12.93 22.95 -16.79
C VAL A 365 11.47 22.85 -17.20
N VAL A 366 11.01 21.64 -17.52
CA VAL A 366 9.58 21.38 -17.74
C VAL A 366 8.95 21.04 -16.40
N GLU A 367 7.91 21.78 -16.03
CA GLU A 367 7.14 21.61 -14.80
C GLU A 367 5.72 21.15 -15.11
N PHE A 368 5.25 20.20 -14.32
CA PHE A 368 3.86 19.75 -14.32
C PHE A 368 3.18 20.27 -13.04
N LYS A 369 2.04 20.94 -13.21
CA LYS A 369 1.23 21.46 -12.11
C LYS A 369 -0.08 20.68 -12.00
N TYR A 370 -0.34 20.18 -10.81
CA TYR A 370 -1.52 19.40 -10.47
C TYR A 370 -2.35 20.17 -9.45
N HIS A 371 -3.60 20.40 -9.79
CA HIS A 371 -4.57 21.10 -8.94
C HIS A 371 -5.53 20.10 -8.32
N TYR A 372 -5.81 20.31 -7.04
CA TYR A 372 -6.78 19.58 -6.24
C TYR A 372 -7.59 20.58 -5.41
N PRO A 373 -8.68 20.18 -4.73
CA PRO A 373 -9.37 21.09 -3.83
C PRO A 373 -8.46 21.56 -2.70
N PRO A 374 -8.63 22.77 -2.17
CA PRO A 374 -7.93 23.22 -0.99
C PRO A 374 -8.06 22.20 0.15
N MET A 375 -6.96 21.55 0.50
CA MET A 375 -6.94 20.59 1.59
C MET A 375 -6.75 21.38 2.88
N ASN A 376 -7.78 21.41 3.73
CA ASN A 376 -7.64 21.99 5.06
C ASN A 376 -6.82 21.05 5.94
N PHE A 377 -5.50 21.10 5.76
CA PHE A 377 -4.49 20.51 6.64
C PHE A 377 -4.53 21.27 7.98
N ALA A 378 -5.59 21.06 8.75
CA ALA A 378 -5.86 21.75 10.00
C ALA A 378 -4.73 21.58 11.04
N ALA A 379 -4.80 22.32 12.15
CA ALA A 379 -3.78 22.32 13.21
C ALA A 379 -3.45 20.94 13.82
N ASP A 380 -4.26 19.90 13.58
CA ASP A 380 -4.05 18.51 14.02
C ASP A 380 -3.50 17.58 12.92
N ASN A 381 -2.76 18.13 11.95
CA ASN A 381 -2.18 17.40 10.82
C ASN A 381 -1.66 16.00 11.16
N ILE A 382 -2.11 15.03 10.35
CA ILE A 382 -1.58 13.68 10.38
C ILE A 382 -0.51 13.61 9.30
N ASN A 383 0.74 13.55 9.74
CA ASN A 383 1.89 13.50 8.88
C ASN A 383 2.47 12.09 8.90
N ALA A 384 2.81 11.58 7.71
CA ALA A 384 3.65 10.41 7.57
C ALA A 384 4.95 10.59 8.34
N HIS A 385 5.47 9.51 8.91
CA HIS A 385 6.73 9.54 9.64
C HIS A 385 7.59 8.31 9.41
N GLY A 386 8.86 8.62 9.09
CA GLY A 386 10.07 7.83 8.79
C GLY A 386 10.26 6.45 9.42
N ARG A 387 9.28 5.55 9.39
CA ARG A 387 9.31 4.27 10.14
C ARG A 387 8.65 3.13 9.40
N SER A 388 8.89 3.06 8.09
CA SER A 388 8.23 2.08 7.25
C SER A 388 8.92 0.72 7.14
N SER A 389 8.07 -0.31 7.01
CA SER A 389 8.30 -1.60 6.33
C SER A 389 8.68 -2.86 7.14
N ILE A 390 8.10 -3.99 6.72
CA ILE A 390 8.52 -5.39 7.00
C ILE A 390 8.97 -5.98 5.67
N VAL A 391 10.28 -6.04 5.40
CA VAL A 391 10.77 -6.40 4.07
C VAL A 391 11.31 -7.83 4.04
N TRP A 392 11.22 -8.50 2.87
CA TRP A 392 11.70 -9.85 2.69
C TRP A 392 12.50 -10.16 1.42
N SER A 393 13.57 -10.97 1.51
CA SER A 393 14.27 -11.55 0.35
C SER A 393 14.17 -13.07 0.33
N GLY A 394 13.54 -13.65 -0.69
CA GLY A 394 13.62 -15.10 -0.94
C GLY A 394 12.60 -15.94 -0.19
N ALA A 395 12.35 -17.14 -0.72
CA ALA A 395 11.34 -18.10 -0.24
C ALA A 395 11.43 -18.40 1.26
N SER A 396 12.64 -18.67 1.76
CA SER A 396 12.90 -19.04 3.15
C SER A 396 12.55 -17.91 4.11
N TRP A 397 12.89 -16.69 3.71
CA TRP A 397 12.67 -15.53 4.53
C TRP A 397 11.24 -14.97 4.37
N LYS A 398 10.59 -15.12 3.21
CA LYS A 398 9.14 -14.88 3.06
C LYS A 398 8.35 -15.70 4.08
N THR A 399 8.71 -16.97 4.22
CA THR A 399 8.12 -17.86 5.22
C THR A 399 8.32 -17.32 6.64
N TYR A 400 9.53 -16.86 6.97
CA TYR A 400 9.81 -16.27 8.27
C TYR A 400 9.01 -14.97 8.51
N ALA A 401 9.01 -14.06 7.54
CA ALA A 401 8.31 -12.78 7.64
C ALA A 401 6.81 -12.98 7.90
N VAL A 402 6.17 -13.87 7.14
CA VAL A 402 4.74 -14.16 7.31
C VAL A 402 4.46 -14.93 8.60
N GLN A 403 5.28 -15.93 8.96
CA GLN A 403 4.96 -16.80 10.10
C GLN A 403 5.36 -16.25 11.46
N GLN A 404 6.35 -15.35 11.52
CA GLN A 404 6.94 -14.88 12.78
C GLN A 404 6.84 -13.36 12.91
N GLN A 405 7.41 -12.61 11.96
CA GLN A 405 7.46 -11.14 12.08
C GLN A 405 6.10 -10.49 11.99
N LEU A 406 5.27 -10.92 11.05
CA LEU A 406 3.98 -10.30 10.80
C LEU A 406 3.05 -10.47 12.02
N PRO A 407 2.84 -11.68 12.59
CA PRO A 407 2.11 -11.83 13.85
C PRO A 407 2.64 -10.95 14.99
N ALA A 408 3.96 -10.84 15.14
CA ALA A 408 4.59 -10.00 16.16
C ALA A 408 4.32 -8.50 15.91
N LYS A 409 4.49 -8.02 14.67
CA LYS A 409 4.22 -6.62 14.30
C LYS A 409 2.75 -6.27 14.45
N LEU A 410 1.81 -7.18 14.13
CA LEU A 410 0.37 -6.95 14.25
C LEU A 410 -0.10 -6.76 15.71
N ARG A 411 0.77 -7.04 16.68
CA ARG A 411 0.51 -6.64 18.06
C ARG A 411 0.78 -5.16 18.29
N ILE A 412 1.64 -4.53 17.49
CA ILE A 412 2.12 -3.16 17.69
C ILE A 412 1.68 -2.14 16.59
N ALA A 413 1.30 -2.61 15.41
CA ALA A 413 0.90 -1.77 14.28
C ALA A 413 0.15 -2.57 13.20
N PRO A 414 -0.79 -1.95 12.48
CA PRO A 414 -1.36 -2.55 11.28
C PRO A 414 -0.32 -2.60 10.17
N VAL A 415 -0.44 -3.60 9.30
CA VAL A 415 0.52 -3.85 8.22
C VAL A 415 -0.23 -3.89 6.91
N MET A 416 0.08 -2.96 6.02
CA MET A 416 -0.39 -3.00 4.63
C MET A 416 0.31 -4.14 3.90
N ALA A 417 -0.41 -4.80 3.01
CA ALA A 417 0.11 -5.89 2.21
C ALA A 417 -0.25 -5.67 0.75
N SER A 418 0.73 -5.84 -0.14
CA SER A 418 0.48 -6.09 -1.55
C SER A 418 0.37 -7.60 -1.74
N ILE A 419 -0.69 -8.06 -2.39
CA ILE A 419 -0.96 -9.47 -2.67
C ILE A 419 -1.19 -9.65 -4.16
N SER A 420 -0.74 -10.78 -4.70
CA SER A 420 -1.22 -11.26 -5.98
C SER A 420 -2.57 -11.93 -5.80
N VAL A 421 -3.55 -11.54 -6.61
CA VAL A 421 -4.93 -12.01 -6.48
C VAL A 421 -5.08 -13.36 -7.16
N SER A 422 -5.71 -14.31 -6.46
CA SER A 422 -6.02 -15.64 -6.97
C SER A 422 -7.52 -15.83 -7.26
N ASP A 423 -7.87 -16.91 -7.96
CA ASP A 423 -9.25 -17.29 -8.22
C ASP A 423 -10.05 -17.46 -6.91
N SER A 424 -9.46 -18.08 -5.89
CA SER A 424 -10.13 -18.26 -4.60
C SER A 424 -10.28 -16.95 -3.83
N TYR A 425 -9.32 -16.01 -3.97
CA TYR A 425 -9.48 -14.65 -3.44
C TYR A 425 -10.64 -13.95 -4.14
N MET A 426 -10.82 -14.16 -5.44
CA MET A 426 -11.92 -13.55 -6.19
C MET A 426 -13.29 -14.15 -5.92
N ALA A 427 -13.34 -15.37 -5.42
CA ALA A 427 -14.60 -16.02 -5.10
C ALA A 427 -15.37 -15.29 -3.98
N SER A 428 -16.66 -15.60 -3.87
CA SER A 428 -17.41 -15.25 -2.65
C SER A 428 -16.73 -15.92 -1.45
N LEU A 429 -16.61 -15.17 -0.34
CA LEU A 429 -16.03 -15.67 0.92
C LEU A 429 -17.14 -15.78 1.98
N PRO A 430 -17.94 -16.88 1.98
CA PRO A 430 -18.93 -17.10 3.02
C PRO A 430 -18.30 -17.02 4.41
N LYS A 431 -18.84 -16.14 5.27
CA LYS A 431 -18.34 -15.88 6.63
C LYS A 431 -16.90 -15.34 6.67
N GLY A 432 -16.36 -14.84 5.56
CA GLY A 432 -15.06 -14.18 5.47
C GLY A 432 -13.84 -15.08 5.31
N TYR A 433 -13.96 -16.42 5.36
CA TYR A 433 -12.78 -17.30 5.35
C TYR A 433 -12.23 -17.57 3.95
N LEU A 434 -10.94 -17.33 3.76
CA LEU A 434 -10.17 -17.71 2.59
C LEU A 434 -9.18 -18.83 2.97
N LYS A 435 -9.34 -19.99 2.32
CA LYS A 435 -8.49 -21.17 2.54
C LYS A 435 -7.41 -21.26 1.47
N TYR A 436 -6.25 -21.78 1.87
CA TYR A 436 -5.24 -22.16 0.90
C TYR A 436 -5.64 -23.43 0.14
N SER A 437 -5.45 -23.41 -1.18
CA SER A 437 -5.45 -24.60 -2.04
C SER A 437 -4.24 -24.52 -2.97
N SER A 438 -3.51 -25.62 -3.12
CA SER A 438 -2.38 -25.68 -4.07
C SER A 438 -2.83 -25.65 -5.53
N SER A 439 -4.13 -25.81 -5.80
CA SER A 439 -4.72 -25.65 -7.13
C SER A 439 -5.20 -24.24 -7.43
N ASP A 440 -5.05 -23.31 -6.47
CA ASP A 440 -5.50 -21.93 -6.61
C ASP A 440 -4.63 -21.20 -7.64
N LYS A 441 -5.28 -20.60 -8.64
CA LYS A 441 -4.58 -19.98 -9.77
C LYS A 441 -4.51 -18.47 -9.58
N THR A 442 -3.35 -17.91 -9.86
CA THR A 442 -3.11 -16.47 -9.81
C THR A 442 -3.65 -15.78 -11.06
N GLN A 443 -4.41 -14.70 -10.88
CA GLN A 443 -5.05 -13.94 -11.96
C GLN A 443 -4.17 -12.82 -12.53
N SER A 444 -2.82 -12.94 -12.47
CA SER A 444 -1.83 -11.88 -12.75
C SER A 444 -2.32 -10.45 -12.51
N SER A 445 -2.75 -10.18 -11.27
CA SER A 445 -3.19 -8.87 -10.82
C SER A 445 -2.83 -8.69 -9.35
N GLY A 446 -2.65 -7.44 -8.94
CA GLY A 446 -2.30 -7.07 -7.58
C GLY A 446 -3.47 -6.48 -6.83
N HIS A 447 -3.43 -6.58 -5.51
CA HIS A 447 -4.34 -5.88 -4.63
C HIS A 447 -3.61 -5.44 -3.36
N ALA A 448 -3.91 -4.24 -2.89
CA ALA A 448 -3.37 -3.74 -1.63
C ALA A 448 -4.46 -3.79 -0.55
N VAL A 449 -4.11 -4.36 0.60
CA VAL A 449 -5.01 -4.55 1.73
C VAL A 449 -4.34 -4.18 3.04
N LEU A 450 -5.12 -4.06 4.12
CA LEU A 450 -4.58 -3.82 5.46
C LEU A 450 -4.77 -5.04 6.36
N ILE A 451 -3.68 -5.60 6.85
CA ILE A 451 -3.69 -6.67 7.86
C ILE A 451 -3.78 -6.03 9.24
N VAL A 452 -4.81 -6.42 10.00
CA VAL A 452 -5.15 -5.80 11.29
C VAL A 452 -5.11 -6.78 12.46
N GLY A 453 -4.86 -8.06 12.22
CA GLY A 453 -4.80 -9.04 13.31
C GLY A 453 -4.39 -10.42 12.84
N TYR A 454 -4.13 -11.29 13.81
CA TYR A 454 -3.78 -12.68 13.58
C TYR A 454 -4.43 -13.56 14.65
N VAL A 455 -4.95 -14.70 14.24
CA VAL A 455 -5.55 -15.72 15.11
C VAL A 455 -4.79 -17.03 14.90
N PRO A 456 -3.98 -17.48 15.89
CA PRO A 456 -3.30 -18.76 15.82
C PRO A 456 -4.30 -19.92 15.73
N LYS A 457 -3.91 -21.01 15.06
CA LYS A 457 -4.74 -22.21 14.87
C LYS A 457 -5.30 -22.78 16.19
N GLY A 458 -4.50 -22.75 17.26
CA GLY A 458 -4.91 -23.22 18.59
C GLY A 458 -5.96 -22.35 19.29
N ASN A 459 -6.25 -21.18 18.75
CA ASN A 459 -7.16 -20.19 19.33
C ASN A 459 -8.41 -19.95 18.45
N LEU A 460 -8.60 -20.76 17.42
CA LEU A 460 -9.77 -20.65 16.55
C LEU A 460 -11.03 -21.05 17.29
N SER A 461 -12.07 -20.23 17.16
CA SER A 461 -13.37 -20.52 17.73
C SER A 461 -14.00 -21.75 17.09
N GLU A 462 -14.84 -22.45 17.85
CA GLU A 462 -15.67 -23.54 17.31
C GLU A 462 -16.44 -23.11 16.05
N GLY A 463 -16.38 -23.95 15.02
CA GLY A 463 -16.98 -23.71 13.70
C GLY A 463 -16.11 -22.91 12.72
N ALA A 464 -14.96 -22.36 13.16
CA ALA A 464 -13.98 -21.81 12.23
C ALA A 464 -13.36 -22.95 11.40
N PRO A 465 -13.24 -22.81 10.07
CA PRO A 465 -12.58 -23.83 9.26
C PRO A 465 -11.12 -24.01 9.69
N ALA A 466 -10.59 -25.23 9.61
CA ALA A 466 -9.19 -25.47 9.91
C ALA A 466 -8.29 -24.84 8.82
N PRO A 467 -7.28 -24.01 9.18
CA PRO A 467 -6.31 -23.49 8.24
C PRO A 467 -5.29 -24.58 7.89
N ALA A 468 -4.78 -24.51 6.66
CA ALA A 468 -3.62 -25.27 6.20
C ALA A 468 -2.34 -24.74 6.86
N GLY A 469 -2.26 -23.42 7.08
CA GLY A 469 -1.16 -22.77 7.76
C GLY A 469 -1.29 -22.73 9.28
N LYS A 470 -0.52 -21.82 9.89
CA LYS A 470 -0.43 -21.65 11.35
C LYS A 470 -1.64 -20.94 11.98
N GLY A 471 -2.53 -20.37 11.20
CA GLY A 471 -3.65 -19.57 11.67
C GLY A 471 -4.30 -18.76 10.55
N TYR A 472 -5.10 -17.76 10.94
CA TYR A 472 -5.71 -16.80 10.02
C TYR A 472 -5.22 -15.38 10.31
N PHE A 473 -4.86 -14.66 9.25
CA PHE A 473 -4.74 -13.21 9.29
C PHE A 473 -6.11 -12.58 9.13
N ILE A 474 -6.35 -11.50 9.86
CA ILE A 474 -7.55 -10.67 9.71
C ILE A 474 -7.18 -9.51 8.79
N ILE A 475 -7.75 -9.52 7.60
CA ILE A 475 -7.50 -8.53 6.56
C ILE A 475 -8.71 -7.63 6.44
N ARG A 476 -8.49 -6.32 6.48
CA ARG A 476 -9.45 -5.29 6.14
C ARG A 476 -9.34 -5.00 4.64
N ASN A 477 -10.40 -5.28 3.90
CA ASN A 477 -10.47 -5.03 2.46
C ASN A 477 -11.09 -3.64 2.18
N SER A 478 -11.01 -3.18 0.94
CA SER A 478 -11.53 -1.89 0.44
C SER A 478 -12.68 -2.08 -0.56
N TRP A 479 -13.42 -3.20 -0.49
CA TRP A 479 -14.51 -3.53 -1.41
C TRP A 479 -15.90 -3.37 -0.77
N GLY A 480 -16.00 -2.59 0.31
CA GLY A 480 -17.23 -2.36 1.06
C GLY A 480 -17.63 -3.48 2.00
N LYS A 481 -18.61 -3.20 2.87
CA LYS A 481 -19.05 -4.10 3.95
C LYS A 481 -19.65 -5.43 3.51
N LEU A 482 -20.06 -5.54 2.25
CA LEU A 482 -20.69 -6.76 1.70
C LEU A 482 -19.64 -7.80 1.30
N ARG A 483 -18.36 -7.43 1.32
CA ARG A 483 -17.25 -8.35 1.11
C ARG A 483 -16.92 -9.11 2.39
N GLY A 484 -16.77 -10.43 2.29
CA GLY A 484 -16.33 -11.27 3.40
C GLY A 484 -17.23 -11.18 4.63
N ASP A 485 -16.62 -11.08 5.81
CA ASP A 485 -17.30 -10.76 7.05
C ASP A 485 -17.20 -9.26 7.31
N CYS A 486 -18.21 -8.52 6.90
CA CYS A 486 -18.30 -7.11 7.24
C CYS A 486 -17.18 -6.24 6.65
N GLY A 487 -16.68 -6.57 5.45
CA GLY A 487 -15.50 -5.96 4.83
C GLY A 487 -14.17 -6.56 5.27
N TYR A 488 -14.19 -7.51 6.21
CA TYR A 488 -13.01 -8.23 6.67
C TYR A 488 -12.95 -9.64 6.11
N GLU A 489 -11.72 -10.13 5.94
CA GLU A 489 -11.42 -11.46 5.43
C GLU A 489 -10.48 -12.17 6.40
N TYR A 490 -10.68 -13.46 6.56
CA TYR A 490 -9.87 -14.34 7.39
C TYR A 490 -9.03 -15.20 6.46
N VAL A 491 -7.80 -14.74 6.21
CA VAL A 491 -6.91 -15.31 5.21
C VAL A 491 -5.97 -16.31 5.85
N ASP A 492 -6.00 -17.54 5.38
CA ASP A 492 -5.11 -18.61 5.82
C ASP A 492 -3.65 -18.16 5.68
N GLU A 493 -2.85 -18.33 6.74
CA GLU A 493 -1.42 -18.01 6.72
C GLU A 493 -0.70 -18.66 5.54
N ALA A 494 -1.05 -19.90 5.20
CA ALA A 494 -0.46 -20.57 4.05
C ALA A 494 -0.80 -19.86 2.74
N TRP A 495 -2.03 -19.35 2.59
CA TRP A 495 -2.43 -18.59 1.41
C TRP A 495 -1.64 -17.29 1.31
N LEU A 496 -1.60 -16.51 2.40
CA LEU A 496 -0.88 -15.24 2.42
C LEU A 496 0.61 -15.46 2.10
N ARG A 497 1.21 -16.52 2.65
CA ARG A 497 2.61 -16.87 2.37
C ARG A 497 2.89 -17.22 0.91
N HIS A 498 1.91 -17.65 0.11
CA HIS A 498 2.11 -17.87 -1.33
C HIS A 498 1.87 -16.57 -2.11
N HIS A 499 0.89 -15.76 -1.73
CA HIS A 499 0.44 -14.65 -2.59
C HIS A 499 0.95 -13.26 -2.20
N VAL A 500 1.49 -13.05 -1.00
CA VAL A 500 1.98 -11.73 -0.59
C VAL A 500 3.25 -11.35 -1.33
N THR A 501 3.35 -10.11 -1.83
CA THR A 501 4.51 -9.55 -2.55
C THR A 501 5.26 -8.47 -1.79
N SER A 502 4.57 -7.69 -0.96
CA SER A 502 5.19 -6.76 -0.02
C SER A 502 4.37 -6.64 1.27
N LEU A 503 5.04 -6.40 2.40
CA LEU A 503 4.42 -6.01 3.67
C LEU A 503 5.04 -4.71 4.10
N THR A 504 4.21 -3.72 4.40
CA THR A 504 4.71 -2.43 4.82
C THR A 504 3.79 -1.78 5.83
N THR A 505 4.32 -0.83 6.57
CA THR A 505 3.58 -0.04 7.55
C THR A 505 4.06 1.39 7.42
N LEU A 506 3.25 2.37 7.80
CA LEU A 506 3.66 3.76 7.79
C LEU A 506 3.37 4.37 9.17
N GLY A 507 4.37 5.05 9.73
CA GLY A 507 4.23 5.72 11.01
C GLY A 507 3.46 7.03 10.90
N VAL A 508 2.95 7.52 12.03
CA VAL A 508 2.37 8.86 12.16
C VAL A 508 3.13 9.69 13.21
N LYS A 509 3.38 10.96 12.88
CA LYS A 509 3.95 11.93 13.85
C LYS A 509 2.97 12.31 14.94
#